data_AF-A0A420VGF6-F1
#
_entry.id   AF-A0A420VGF6-F1
#
_cell.length_a   1.000
_cell.length_b   1.000
_cell.length_c   1.000
_cell.angle_alpha   90.00
_cell.angle_beta   90.00
_cell.angle_gamma   90.00
#
_symmetry.space_group_name_H-M   'P 1'
#
loop_
_entity.id
_entity.type
_entity.pdbx_description
1 polymer ?
#
loop_
_entity_poly.entity_id
_entity_poly.type
_entity_poly.pdbx_seq_one_letter_code
_entity_poly.pdbx_strand_id
1 'polypeptide(L)'
;MEKKIQEALLRQFFKERMKNRQNGYLHPSYALERKMMEAIKRGNTESALQALNEINNLQRAKLADHPIRSLKNSLICSCTLFTRAIIQGGVHPEIAYNLSDVMIQEIERLDSKEELENFEYSMICTFIDTLKKEAMPVYHSIVQRAIEFIHDHILQDLSLKIIAEKLYVHPSYLSNRFKQETGLTITDYINRKRLEESKFFLIHSELPIAEISHLFRFCNQSYYTRLFKKIFGMTPKKFRELAYEESFWSAPAAGGRETAKEFH
;
A
#
# COMPACT_ATOMS: atom_id res chain seq x y z
N MET A 1 -10.04 0.49 -38.07
CA MET A 1 -10.33 1.66 -37.23
C MET A 1 -9.10 2.06 -36.41
N GLU A 2 -8.42 1.10 -35.78
CA GLU A 2 -7.19 1.30 -34.99
C GLU A 2 -6.03 1.98 -35.74
N LYS A 3 -5.71 1.54 -36.98
CA LYS A 3 -4.63 2.16 -37.78
C LYS A 3 -4.83 3.66 -38.04
N LYS A 4 -6.07 4.10 -38.31
CA LYS A 4 -6.38 5.52 -38.55
C LYS A 4 -6.20 6.37 -37.28
N ILE A 5 -6.53 5.81 -36.12
CA ILE A 5 -6.33 6.48 -34.83
C ILE A 5 -4.83 6.60 -34.52
N GLN A 6 -4.05 5.53 -34.72
CA GLN A 6 -2.59 5.55 -34.53
C GLN A 6 -1.91 6.57 -35.46
N GLU A 7 -2.30 6.62 -36.73
CA GLU A 7 -1.78 7.61 -37.68
C GLU A 7 -2.13 9.05 -37.28
N ALA A 8 -3.34 9.29 -36.78
CA ALA A 8 -3.76 10.60 -36.30
C ALA A 8 -2.95 11.04 -35.06
N LEU A 9 -2.73 10.14 -34.09
CA LEU A 9 -1.91 10.39 -32.91
C LEU A 9 -0.45 10.67 -33.27
N LEU A 10 0.13 9.92 -34.21
CA LEU A 10 1.49 10.16 -34.69
C LEU A 10 1.63 11.55 -35.32
N ARG A 11 0.66 11.96 -36.16
CA ARG A 11 0.64 13.31 -36.74
C ARG A 11 0.55 14.39 -35.66
N GLN A 12 -0.28 14.20 -34.65
CA GLN A 12 -0.41 15.12 -33.53
C GLN A 12 0.88 15.20 -32.70
N PHE A 13 1.52 14.06 -32.42
CA PHE A 13 2.81 14.00 -31.74
C PHE A 13 3.89 14.78 -32.49
N PHE A 14 4.02 14.59 -33.81
CA PHE A 14 4.98 15.34 -34.61
C PHE A 14 4.68 16.85 -34.61
N LYS A 15 3.41 17.25 -34.69
CA LYS A 15 2.99 18.65 -34.63
C LYS A 15 3.38 19.31 -33.31
N GLU A 16 3.09 18.68 -32.18
CA GLU A 16 3.48 19.20 -30.85
C GLU A 16 5.00 19.21 -30.67
N ARG A 17 5.72 18.19 -31.16
CA ARG A 17 7.18 18.17 -31.12
C ARG A 17 7.82 19.34 -31.88
N MET A 18 7.28 19.70 -33.05
CA MET A 18 7.75 20.86 -33.81
C MET A 18 7.48 22.17 -33.06
N LYS A 19 6.26 22.32 -32.51
CA LYS A 19 5.86 23.49 -31.72
C LYS A 19 6.73 23.67 -30.47
N ASN A 20 7.01 22.60 -29.74
CA ASN A 20 7.89 22.63 -28.57
C ASN A 20 9.30 23.09 -28.94
N ARG A 21 9.85 22.61 -30.06
CA ARG A 21 11.15 23.06 -30.57
C ARG A 21 11.17 24.54 -30.95
N GLN A 22 10.12 25.02 -31.63
CA GLN A 22 9.99 26.44 -32.00
C GLN A 22 9.88 27.35 -30.78
N ASN A 23 9.21 26.88 -29.73
CA ASN A 23 9.01 27.63 -28.49
C ASN A 23 10.14 27.47 -27.47
N GLY A 24 11.21 26.74 -27.80
CA GLY A 24 12.32 26.45 -26.88
C GLY A 24 11.93 25.61 -25.65
N TYR A 25 10.77 24.96 -25.69
CA TYR A 25 10.27 24.15 -24.58
C TYR A 25 11.03 22.82 -24.48
N LEU A 26 11.54 22.53 -23.29
CA LEU A 26 12.19 21.27 -22.93
C LEU A 26 11.47 20.69 -21.71
N HIS A 27 11.08 19.42 -21.80
CA HIS A 27 10.57 18.69 -20.64
C HIS A 27 11.66 18.60 -19.56
N PRO A 28 11.28 18.54 -18.27
CA PRO A 28 12.20 18.21 -17.19
C PRO A 28 13.00 16.95 -17.54
N SER A 29 14.31 17.00 -17.28
CA SER A 29 15.16 15.86 -17.60
C SER A 29 14.73 14.66 -16.75
N TYR A 30 14.73 13.47 -17.37
CA TYR A 30 14.51 12.22 -16.65
C TYR A 30 15.48 12.04 -15.47
N ALA A 31 16.66 12.67 -15.52
CA ALA A 31 17.61 12.67 -14.41
C ALA A 31 17.06 13.37 -13.16
N LEU A 32 16.35 14.50 -13.30
CA LEU A 32 15.72 15.21 -12.18
C LEU A 32 14.58 14.40 -11.57
N GLU A 33 13.75 13.79 -12.40
CA GLU A 33 12.70 12.87 -11.95
C GLU A 33 13.29 11.73 -11.10
N ARG A 34 14.35 11.07 -11.60
CA ARG A 34 15.04 10.01 -10.85
C ARG A 34 15.67 10.52 -9.55
N LYS A 35 16.28 11.71 -9.56
CA LYS A 35 16.87 12.34 -8.36
C LYS A 35 15.80 12.54 -7.29
N MET A 36 14.64 13.08 -7.68
CA MET A 36 13.49 13.29 -6.80
C MET A 36 12.96 11.96 -6.25
N MET A 37 12.72 10.97 -7.12
CA MET A 37 12.22 9.66 -6.70
C MET A 37 13.18 8.93 -5.75
N GLU A 38 14.49 8.95 -6.03
CA GLU A 38 15.48 8.30 -5.16
C GLU A 38 15.60 9.02 -3.80
N ALA A 39 15.43 10.35 -3.76
CA ALA A 39 15.38 11.10 -2.50
C ALA A 39 14.14 10.74 -1.68
N ILE A 40 12.96 10.67 -2.30
CA ILE A 40 11.72 10.22 -1.65
C ILE A 40 11.90 8.81 -1.11
N LYS A 41 12.38 7.87 -1.93
CA LYS A 41 12.62 6.47 -1.56
C LYS A 41 13.53 6.31 -0.34
N ARG A 42 14.49 7.22 -0.16
CA ARG A 42 15.41 7.23 1.00
C ARG A 42 14.89 8.03 2.20
N GLY A 43 13.69 8.59 2.10
CA GLY A 43 13.12 9.47 3.13
C GLY A 43 13.85 10.81 3.29
N ASN A 44 14.64 11.23 2.31
CA ASN A 44 15.39 12.49 2.36
C ASN A 44 14.52 13.64 1.87
N THR A 45 13.82 14.28 2.82
CA THR A 45 12.90 15.40 2.56
C THR A 45 13.59 16.59 1.89
N GLU A 46 14.78 16.98 2.34
CA GLU A 46 15.51 18.13 1.82
C GLU A 46 15.89 17.95 0.35
N SER A 47 16.52 16.83 0.01
CA SER A 47 16.92 16.52 -1.37
C SER A 47 15.71 16.34 -2.30
N ALA A 48 14.60 15.81 -1.79
CA ALA A 48 13.37 15.64 -2.55
C ALA A 48 12.73 17.00 -2.90
N LEU A 49 12.63 17.90 -1.91
CA LEU A 49 12.12 19.27 -2.11
C LEU A 49 13.01 20.08 -3.05
N GLN A 50 14.34 19.95 -2.92
CA GLN A 50 15.28 20.61 -3.82
C GLN A 50 15.08 20.16 -5.27
N ALA A 51 14.97 18.85 -5.52
CA ALA A 51 14.73 18.31 -6.84
C ALA A 51 13.36 18.72 -7.40
N LEU A 52 12.31 18.74 -6.57
CA LEU A 52 10.99 19.23 -6.97
C LEU A 52 11.02 20.71 -7.34
N ASN A 53 11.73 21.55 -6.57
CA ASN A 53 11.90 22.97 -6.89
C ASN A 53 12.66 23.17 -8.21
N GLU A 54 13.71 22.40 -8.46
CA GLU A 54 14.42 22.40 -9.76
C GLU A 54 13.48 22.04 -10.92
N ILE A 55 12.58 21.06 -10.74
CA ILE A 55 11.57 20.69 -11.73
C ILE A 55 10.55 21.82 -11.93
N ASN A 56 10.06 22.43 -10.85
CA ASN A 56 9.03 23.45 -10.88
C ASN A 56 9.52 24.81 -11.41
N ASN A 57 10.83 25.05 -11.41
CA ASN A 57 11.46 26.18 -12.09
C ASN A 57 11.51 26.02 -13.63
N LEU A 58 11.25 24.81 -14.14
CA LEU A 58 11.12 24.58 -15.58
C LEU A 58 9.69 24.85 -16.04
N GLN A 59 9.54 25.15 -17.33
CA GLN A 59 8.22 25.31 -17.90
C GLN A 59 7.44 23.97 -17.82
N ARG A 60 6.24 24.00 -17.22
CA ARG A 60 5.35 22.82 -17.19
C ARG A 60 4.75 22.54 -18.57
N ALA A 61 4.48 21.26 -18.84
CA ALA A 61 3.81 20.85 -20.05
C ALA A 61 2.35 21.33 -20.06
N LYS A 62 1.82 21.70 -21.24
CA LYS A 62 0.38 21.93 -21.42
C LYS A 62 -0.32 20.59 -21.61
N LEU A 63 -0.99 20.12 -20.56
CA LEU A 63 -1.68 18.83 -20.49
C LEU A 63 -3.20 18.95 -20.68
N ALA A 64 -3.74 20.17 -20.67
CA ALA A 64 -5.13 20.48 -20.95
C ALA A 64 -5.27 21.92 -21.47
N ASP A 65 -6.44 22.26 -22.03
CA ASP A 65 -6.69 23.62 -22.52
C ASP A 65 -6.80 24.66 -21.42
N HIS A 66 -7.39 24.29 -20.28
CA HIS A 66 -7.49 25.17 -19.13
C HIS A 66 -6.23 25.08 -18.25
N PRO A 67 -5.58 26.19 -17.86
CA PRO A 67 -4.34 26.18 -17.08
C PRO A 67 -4.44 25.40 -15.76
N ILE A 68 -5.54 25.59 -15.00
CA ILE A 68 -5.78 24.87 -13.74
C ILE A 68 -5.90 23.36 -13.99
N ARG A 69 -6.65 22.95 -15.02
CA ARG A 69 -6.80 21.52 -15.36
C ARG A 69 -5.47 20.92 -15.83
N SER A 70 -4.65 21.68 -16.55
CA SER A 70 -3.31 21.27 -16.95
C SER A 70 -2.40 21.05 -15.74
N LEU A 71 -2.49 21.92 -14.73
CA LEU A 71 -1.74 21.79 -13.50
C LEU A 71 -2.21 20.59 -12.67
N LYS A 72 -3.53 20.38 -12.51
CA LYS A 72 -4.09 19.18 -11.86
C LYS A 72 -3.56 17.89 -12.49
N ASN A 73 -3.56 17.81 -13.83
CA ASN A 73 -3.02 16.65 -14.54
C ASN A 73 -1.53 16.43 -14.25
N SER A 74 -0.74 17.51 -14.17
CA SER A 74 0.68 17.43 -13.81
C SER A 74 0.88 16.89 -12.38
N LEU A 75 0.08 17.37 -11.43
CA LEU A 75 0.16 16.94 -10.03
C LEU A 75 -0.27 15.48 -9.84
N ILE A 76 -1.24 14.99 -10.62
CA ILE A 76 -1.62 13.57 -10.62
C ILE A 76 -0.44 12.70 -11.11
N CYS A 77 0.33 13.17 -12.10
CA CYS A 77 1.58 12.51 -12.49
C CYS A 77 2.61 12.53 -11.36
N SER A 78 2.82 13.67 -10.70
CA SER A 78 3.70 13.78 -9.52
C SER A 78 3.28 12.81 -8.41
N CYS A 79 1.99 12.77 -8.08
CA CYS A 79 1.40 11.85 -7.11
C CYS A 79 1.71 10.40 -7.46
N THR A 80 1.52 10.02 -8.73
CA THR A 80 1.86 8.67 -9.23
C THR A 80 3.32 8.34 -8.99
N LEU A 81 4.25 9.26 -9.29
CA LEU A 81 5.68 9.04 -9.08
C LEU A 81 6.04 8.93 -7.60
N PHE A 82 5.44 9.75 -6.73
CA PHE A 82 5.68 9.71 -5.29
C PHE A 82 5.20 8.38 -4.70
N THR A 83 4.01 7.92 -5.09
CA THR A 83 3.46 6.61 -4.73
C THR A 83 4.43 5.48 -5.10
N ARG A 84 4.99 5.50 -6.31
CA ARG A 84 5.99 4.48 -6.72
C ARG A 84 7.28 4.56 -5.92
N ALA A 85 7.74 5.77 -5.61
CA ALA A 85 8.96 5.98 -4.83
C ALA A 85 8.84 5.47 -3.39
N ILE A 86 7.71 5.71 -2.70
CA ILE A 86 7.52 5.22 -1.33
C ILE A 86 7.32 3.70 -1.28
N ILE A 87 6.69 3.10 -2.28
CA ILE A 87 6.59 1.63 -2.40
C ILE A 87 8.00 1.03 -2.53
N GLN A 88 8.84 1.62 -3.39
CA GLN A 88 10.24 1.21 -3.52
C GLN A 88 11.07 1.50 -2.26
N GLY A 89 10.62 2.40 -1.41
CA GLY A 89 11.20 2.71 -0.10
C GLY A 89 10.77 1.74 1.02
N GLY A 90 9.83 0.82 0.74
CA GLY A 90 9.38 -0.20 1.69
C GLY A 90 7.98 0.01 2.26
N VAL A 91 7.21 1.00 1.78
CA VAL A 91 5.78 1.12 2.14
C VAL A 91 4.96 0.05 1.42
N HIS A 92 4.04 -0.59 2.14
CA HIS A 92 3.12 -1.55 1.56
C HIS A 92 2.26 -0.90 0.45
N PRO A 93 2.06 -1.54 -0.73
CA PRO A 93 1.33 -0.95 -1.85
C PRO A 93 -0.06 -0.42 -1.48
N GLU A 94 -0.82 -1.17 -0.67
CA GLU A 94 -2.17 -0.76 -0.24
C GLU A 94 -2.16 0.59 0.51
N ILE A 95 -1.18 0.82 1.38
CA ILE A 95 -1.06 2.09 2.12
C ILE A 95 -0.71 3.22 1.16
N ALA A 96 0.23 2.97 0.24
CA ALA A 96 0.65 3.94 -0.75
C ALA A 96 -0.48 4.32 -1.73
N TYR A 97 -1.31 3.35 -2.14
CA TYR A 97 -2.46 3.59 -3.00
C TYR A 97 -3.55 4.38 -2.29
N ASN A 98 -3.90 4.02 -1.06
CA ASN A 98 -4.88 4.77 -0.26
C ASN A 98 -4.44 6.23 -0.06
N LEU A 99 -3.15 6.47 0.19
CA LEU A 99 -2.60 7.83 0.25
C LEU A 99 -2.70 8.55 -1.09
N SER A 100 -2.40 7.86 -2.19
CA SER A 100 -2.53 8.40 -3.55
C SER A 100 -3.96 8.84 -3.85
N ASP A 101 -4.96 8.04 -3.46
CA ASP A 101 -6.38 8.34 -3.70
C ASP A 101 -6.80 9.62 -2.98
N VAL A 102 -6.43 9.77 -1.70
CA VAL A 102 -6.69 10.99 -0.93
C VAL A 102 -6.04 12.20 -1.59
N MET A 103 -4.78 12.08 -2.01
CA MET A 103 -4.05 13.17 -2.65
C MET A 103 -4.68 13.57 -3.99
N ILE A 104 -5.13 12.60 -4.80
CA ILE A 104 -5.79 12.86 -6.09
C ILE A 104 -7.15 13.54 -5.88
N GLN A 105 -7.93 13.12 -4.88
CA GLN A 105 -9.19 13.78 -4.54
C GLN A 105 -8.98 15.24 -4.10
N GLU A 106 -7.94 15.50 -3.31
CA GLU A 106 -7.55 16.86 -2.93
C GLU A 106 -7.10 17.71 -4.13
N ILE A 107 -6.30 17.16 -5.05
CA ILE A 107 -5.94 17.82 -6.31
C ILE A 107 -7.19 18.20 -7.12
N GLU A 108 -8.20 17.32 -7.19
CA GLU A 108 -9.42 17.60 -7.93
C GLU A 108 -10.26 18.71 -7.26
N ARG A 109 -10.22 18.83 -5.93
CA ARG A 109 -10.97 19.84 -5.17
C ARG A 109 -10.38 21.26 -5.26
N LEU A 110 -9.06 21.39 -5.35
CA LEU A 110 -8.39 22.70 -5.38
C LEU A 110 -8.57 23.40 -6.73
N ASP A 111 -8.93 24.68 -6.74
CA ASP A 111 -9.20 25.42 -7.99
C ASP A 111 -8.32 26.65 -8.20
N SER A 112 -7.40 26.94 -7.27
CA SER A 112 -6.40 27.98 -7.41
C SER A 112 -5.05 27.43 -7.84
N LYS A 113 -4.35 28.19 -8.69
CA LYS A 113 -2.97 27.88 -9.11
C LYS A 113 -2.04 27.84 -7.90
N GLU A 114 -2.12 28.84 -7.02
CA GLU A 114 -1.26 28.98 -5.86
C GLU A 114 -1.48 27.84 -4.86
N GLU A 115 -2.75 27.47 -4.62
CA GLU A 115 -3.09 26.34 -3.74
C GLU A 115 -2.54 25.02 -4.29
N LEU A 116 -2.69 24.77 -5.59
CA LEU A 116 -2.14 23.57 -6.24
C LEU A 116 -0.61 23.54 -6.14
N GLU A 117 0.08 24.66 -6.43
CA GLU A 117 1.54 24.73 -6.33
C GLU A 117 2.03 24.44 -4.90
N ASN A 118 1.39 25.03 -3.90
CA ASN A 118 1.71 24.78 -2.48
C ASN A 118 1.36 23.34 -2.05
N PHE A 119 0.27 22.79 -2.59
CA PHE A 119 -0.15 21.43 -2.30
C PHE A 119 0.86 20.39 -2.80
N GLU A 120 1.52 20.60 -3.95
CA GLU A 120 2.52 19.65 -4.46
C GLU A 120 3.70 19.47 -3.48
N TYR A 121 4.16 20.55 -2.84
CA TYR A 121 5.20 20.51 -1.81
C TYR A 121 4.72 19.85 -0.51
N SER A 122 3.45 20.06 -0.15
CA SER A 122 2.86 19.42 1.02
C SER A 122 2.66 17.92 0.79
N MET A 123 2.30 17.55 -0.44
CA MET A 123 2.11 16.19 -0.89
C MET A 123 3.43 15.40 -0.82
N ILE A 124 4.53 15.90 -1.40
CA ILE A 124 5.83 15.20 -1.36
C ILE A 124 6.31 14.97 0.09
N CYS A 125 6.13 15.95 0.98
CA CYS A 125 6.43 15.81 2.40
C CYS A 125 5.57 14.72 3.06
N THR A 126 4.27 14.71 2.79
CA THR A 126 3.35 13.71 3.35
C THR A 126 3.71 12.29 2.90
N PHE A 127 4.05 12.11 1.62
CA PHE A 127 4.55 10.81 1.12
C PHE A 127 5.80 10.36 1.86
N ILE A 128 6.77 11.26 2.06
CA ILE A 128 8.02 10.95 2.78
C ILE A 128 7.75 10.65 4.27
N ASP A 129 6.84 11.36 4.91
CA ASP A 129 6.49 11.11 6.30
C ASP A 129 5.75 9.79 6.48
N THR A 130 4.86 9.43 5.54
CA THR A 130 4.25 8.09 5.48
C THR A 130 5.33 7.03 5.29
N LEU A 131 6.30 7.23 4.40
CA LEU A 131 7.44 6.33 4.27
C LEU A 131 8.17 6.15 5.59
N LYS A 132 8.52 7.23 6.30
CA LYS A 132 9.24 7.13 7.57
C LYS A 132 8.44 6.39 8.67
N LYS A 133 7.11 6.45 8.64
CA LYS A 133 6.22 5.81 9.63
C LYS A 133 5.91 4.35 9.28
N GLU A 134 5.65 4.07 8.01
CA GLU A 134 5.08 2.82 7.51
C GLU A 134 6.10 1.94 6.78
N ALA A 135 7.33 2.42 6.54
CA ALA A 135 8.37 1.61 5.93
C ALA A 135 8.60 0.38 6.79
N MET A 136 8.31 -0.78 6.21
CA MET A 136 8.86 -2.01 6.75
C MET A 136 10.38 -1.96 6.63
N PRO A 137 11.14 -2.59 7.55
CA PRO A 137 12.58 -2.69 7.41
C PRO A 137 12.91 -3.20 6.00
N VAL A 138 13.74 -2.46 5.26
CA VAL A 138 14.14 -2.83 3.90
C VAL A 138 15.01 -4.08 3.99
N TYR A 139 14.35 -5.22 3.89
CA TYR A 139 14.96 -6.52 3.79
C TYR A 139 15.66 -6.67 2.44
N HIS A 140 16.69 -7.50 2.34
CA HIS A 140 17.30 -7.84 1.06
C HIS A 140 16.18 -8.28 0.10
N SER A 141 16.23 -7.88 -1.17
CA SER A 141 15.13 -8.02 -2.14
C SER A 141 14.49 -9.42 -2.16
N ILE A 142 15.26 -10.46 -1.82
CA ILE A 142 14.79 -11.83 -1.72
C ILE A 142 13.88 -12.10 -0.51
N VAL A 143 14.17 -11.52 0.66
CA VAL A 143 13.38 -11.67 1.89
C VAL A 143 12.09 -10.87 1.76
N GLN A 144 12.14 -9.66 1.19
CA GLN A 144 10.94 -8.88 0.91
C GLN A 144 10.00 -9.62 -0.06
N ARG A 145 10.53 -10.15 -1.17
CA ARG A 145 9.74 -10.98 -2.10
C ARG A 145 9.20 -12.26 -1.46
N ALA A 146 9.92 -12.82 -0.48
CA ALA A 146 9.42 -13.96 0.29
C ALA A 146 8.24 -13.57 1.19
N ILE A 147 8.31 -12.41 1.84
CA ILE A 147 7.21 -11.88 2.67
C ILE A 147 5.98 -11.60 1.80
N GLU A 148 6.15 -10.91 0.68
CA GLU A 148 5.07 -10.62 -0.29
C GLU A 148 4.41 -11.93 -0.75
N PHE A 149 5.22 -12.92 -1.18
CA PHE A 149 4.70 -14.21 -1.61
C PHE A 149 3.94 -14.94 -0.49
N ILE A 150 4.42 -14.88 0.76
CA ILE A 150 3.73 -15.47 1.91
C ILE A 150 2.37 -14.80 2.14
N HIS A 151 2.28 -13.46 2.03
CA HIS A 151 1.04 -12.72 2.24
C HIS A 151 0.01 -13.06 1.16
N ASP A 152 0.41 -13.05 -0.10
CA ASP A 152 -0.46 -13.35 -1.25
C ASP A 152 -1.00 -14.79 -1.23
N HIS A 153 -0.30 -15.71 -0.56
CA HIS A 153 -0.59 -17.15 -0.59
C HIS A 153 -0.84 -17.73 0.81
N ILE A 154 -1.22 -16.91 1.79
CA ILE A 154 -1.24 -17.29 3.22
C ILE A 154 -2.20 -18.47 3.53
N LEU A 155 -3.27 -18.60 2.75
CA LEU A 155 -4.29 -19.66 2.84
C LEU A 155 -3.94 -20.94 2.04
N GLN A 156 -2.80 -20.95 1.37
CA GLN A 156 -2.30 -22.09 0.59
C GLN A 156 -1.24 -22.87 1.39
N ASP A 157 -0.87 -24.04 0.89
CA ASP A 157 0.23 -24.82 1.48
C ASP A 157 1.56 -24.12 1.19
N LEU A 158 2.13 -23.55 2.25
CA LEU A 158 3.41 -22.84 2.20
C LEU A 158 4.49 -23.64 2.91
N SER A 159 5.66 -23.69 2.30
CA SER A 159 6.88 -24.21 2.92
C SER A 159 8.09 -23.43 2.43
N LEU A 160 9.19 -23.49 3.18
CA LEU A 160 10.48 -22.91 2.75
C LEU A 160 10.86 -23.36 1.33
N LYS A 161 10.62 -24.64 1.00
CA LYS A 161 10.95 -25.22 -0.30
C LYS A 161 10.13 -24.56 -1.42
N ILE A 162 8.81 -24.46 -1.24
CA ILE A 162 7.90 -23.83 -2.22
C ILE A 162 8.29 -22.36 -2.47
N ILE A 163 8.57 -21.63 -1.40
CA ILE A 163 8.92 -20.21 -1.50
C ILE A 163 10.28 -20.05 -2.19
N ALA A 164 11.27 -20.87 -1.83
CA ALA A 164 12.60 -20.84 -2.44
C ALA A 164 12.55 -21.17 -3.94
N GLU A 165 11.78 -22.19 -4.33
CA GLU A 165 11.55 -22.55 -5.73
C GLU A 165 10.90 -21.41 -6.51
N LYS A 166 9.85 -20.79 -5.97
CA LYS A 166 9.16 -19.68 -6.63
C LYS A 166 10.04 -18.45 -6.82
N LEU A 167 10.96 -18.22 -5.88
CA LEU A 167 11.88 -17.09 -5.91
C LEU A 167 13.19 -17.39 -6.64
N TYR A 168 13.35 -18.62 -7.17
CA TYR A 168 14.55 -19.08 -7.87
C TYR A 168 15.82 -19.00 -7.01
N VAL A 169 15.75 -19.43 -5.74
CA VAL A 169 16.89 -19.44 -4.81
C VAL A 169 17.01 -20.75 -4.06
N HIS A 170 18.20 -21.02 -3.53
CA HIS A 170 18.43 -22.21 -2.71
C HIS A 170 17.74 -22.08 -1.32
N PRO A 171 17.03 -23.12 -0.83
CA PRO A 171 16.31 -23.07 0.46
C PRO A 171 17.18 -22.63 1.66
N SER A 172 18.41 -23.15 1.76
CA SER A 172 19.32 -22.78 2.85
C SER A 172 19.73 -21.31 2.84
N TYR A 173 19.93 -20.74 1.64
CA TYR A 173 20.25 -19.32 1.49
C TYR A 173 19.07 -18.46 1.95
N LEU A 174 17.86 -18.79 1.48
CA LEU A 174 16.65 -18.07 1.87
C LEU A 174 16.38 -18.18 3.38
N SER A 175 16.51 -19.37 3.96
CA SER A 175 16.31 -19.59 5.40
C SER A 175 17.26 -18.76 6.27
N ASN A 176 18.55 -18.80 5.95
CA ASN A 176 19.58 -18.06 6.70
C ASN A 176 19.34 -16.56 6.60
N ARG A 177 19.09 -16.06 5.38
CA ARG A 177 18.87 -14.65 5.14
C ARG A 177 17.58 -14.14 5.79
N PHE A 178 16.50 -14.89 5.65
CA PHE A 178 15.20 -14.54 6.23
C PHE A 178 15.28 -14.47 7.76
N LYS A 179 15.95 -15.42 8.41
CA LYS A 179 16.13 -15.39 9.87
C LYS A 179 17.03 -14.26 10.33
N GLN A 180 18.11 -14.00 9.61
CA GLN A 180 19.03 -12.89 9.91
C GLN A 180 18.30 -11.54 9.88
N GLU A 181 17.38 -11.37 8.94
CA GLU A 181 16.70 -10.11 8.70
C GLU A 181 15.43 -9.93 9.52
N THR A 182 14.56 -10.95 9.56
CA THR A 182 13.27 -10.88 10.28
C THR A 182 13.35 -11.29 11.75
N GLY A 183 14.47 -11.92 12.17
CA GLY A 183 14.63 -12.53 13.49
C GLY A 183 13.86 -13.84 13.67
N LEU A 184 13.05 -14.27 12.68
CA LEU A 184 12.18 -15.44 12.75
C LEU A 184 12.54 -16.46 11.67
N THR A 185 12.23 -17.73 11.92
CA THR A 185 12.24 -18.72 10.82
C THR A 185 11.06 -18.45 9.90
N ILE A 186 11.17 -18.84 8.62
CA ILE A 186 10.07 -18.70 7.65
C ILE A 186 8.80 -19.42 8.14
N THR A 187 8.94 -20.61 8.71
CA THR A 187 7.82 -21.38 9.27
C THR A 187 7.15 -20.62 10.42
N ASP A 188 7.94 -20.06 11.34
CA ASP A 188 7.40 -19.27 12.45
C ASP A 188 6.69 -18.00 11.96
N TYR A 189 7.25 -17.34 10.95
CA TYR A 189 6.66 -16.16 10.34
C TYR A 189 5.30 -16.48 9.68
N ILE A 190 5.24 -17.53 8.85
CA ILE A 190 3.99 -18.00 8.22
C ILE A 190 2.94 -18.30 9.27
N ASN A 191 3.30 -19.07 10.30
CA ASN A 191 2.37 -19.44 11.37
C ASN A 191 1.88 -18.21 12.15
N ARG A 192 2.76 -17.27 12.46
CA ARG A 192 2.39 -16.02 13.14
C ARG A 192 1.42 -15.21 12.29
N LYS A 193 1.69 -15.04 11.00
CA LYS A 193 0.81 -14.28 10.11
C LYS A 193 -0.56 -14.96 9.93
N ARG A 194 -0.60 -16.28 9.77
CA ARG A 194 -1.85 -17.07 9.77
C ARG A 194 -2.66 -16.88 11.06
N LEU A 195 -1.99 -16.89 12.20
CA LEU A 195 -2.63 -16.63 13.49
C LEU A 195 -3.18 -15.20 13.57
N GLU A 196 -2.44 -14.21 13.09
CA GLU A 196 -2.89 -12.82 13.05
C GLU A 196 -4.14 -12.62 12.18
N GLU A 197 -4.16 -13.19 10.96
CA GLU A 197 -5.32 -13.15 10.06
C GLU A 197 -6.52 -13.94 10.61
N SER A 198 -6.28 -15.05 11.31
CA SER A 198 -7.35 -15.88 11.88
C SER A 198 -8.18 -15.15 12.95
N LYS A 199 -7.63 -14.09 13.57
CA LYS A 199 -8.35 -13.26 14.54
C LYS A 199 -9.61 -12.66 13.93
N PHE A 200 -9.56 -12.22 12.67
CA PHE A 200 -10.72 -11.66 11.97
C PHE A 200 -11.88 -12.66 11.94
N PHE A 201 -11.61 -13.92 11.58
CA PHE A 201 -12.61 -14.98 11.54
C PHE A 201 -13.08 -15.41 12.93
N LEU A 202 -12.23 -15.30 13.95
CA LEU A 202 -12.65 -15.57 15.32
C LEU A 202 -13.69 -14.55 15.81
N ILE A 203 -13.59 -13.30 15.39
CA ILE A 203 -14.45 -12.19 15.82
C ILE A 203 -15.71 -12.09 14.95
N HIS A 204 -15.57 -12.20 13.64
CA HIS A 204 -16.62 -11.84 12.68
C HIS A 204 -17.33 -13.04 12.03
N SER A 205 -17.08 -14.26 12.49
CA SER A 205 -17.75 -15.45 11.95
C SER A 205 -18.16 -16.44 13.03
N GLU A 206 -19.22 -17.20 12.75
CA GLU A 206 -19.69 -18.31 13.59
C GLU A 206 -18.93 -19.63 13.34
N LEU A 207 -17.89 -19.61 12.48
CA LEU A 207 -17.16 -20.82 12.11
C LEU A 207 -16.59 -21.53 13.35
N PRO A 208 -16.70 -22.86 13.44
CA PRO A 208 -16.02 -23.64 14.47
C PRO A 208 -14.51 -23.37 14.46
N ILE A 209 -13.88 -23.37 15.64
CA ILE A 209 -12.43 -23.12 15.78
C ILE A 209 -11.62 -24.18 14.98
N ALA A 210 -12.14 -25.41 14.87
CA ALA A 210 -11.57 -26.46 14.04
C ALA A 210 -11.52 -26.06 12.54
N GLU A 211 -12.59 -25.46 12.03
CA GLU A 211 -12.69 -25.04 10.63
C GLU A 211 -11.77 -23.85 10.36
N ILE A 212 -11.70 -22.87 11.27
CA ILE A 212 -10.75 -21.76 11.17
C ILE A 212 -9.31 -22.29 11.17
N SER A 213 -8.98 -23.22 12.06
CA SER A 213 -7.66 -23.87 12.08
C SER A 213 -7.35 -24.52 10.73
N HIS A 214 -8.31 -25.20 10.12
CA HIS A 214 -8.13 -25.86 8.83
C HIS A 214 -8.00 -24.85 7.66
N LEU A 215 -8.82 -23.79 7.67
CA LEU A 215 -8.78 -22.70 6.69
C LEU A 215 -7.39 -22.06 6.62
N PHE A 216 -6.76 -21.87 7.79
CA PHE A 216 -5.40 -21.35 7.91
C PHE A 216 -4.31 -22.43 7.85
N ARG A 217 -4.63 -23.62 7.34
CA ARG A 217 -3.67 -24.71 7.05
C ARG A 217 -2.86 -25.17 8.26
N PHE A 218 -3.45 -25.15 9.46
CA PHE A 218 -2.87 -25.81 10.62
C PHE A 218 -3.25 -27.29 10.60
N CYS A 219 -2.31 -28.16 10.98
CA CYS A 219 -2.50 -29.61 10.94
C CYS A 219 -3.63 -30.12 11.85
N ASN A 220 -3.93 -29.41 12.94
CA ASN A 220 -5.07 -29.67 13.80
C ASN A 220 -5.37 -28.47 14.73
N GLN A 221 -6.58 -28.46 15.27
CA GLN A 221 -7.06 -27.43 16.21
C GLN A 221 -6.19 -27.32 17.48
N SER A 222 -5.67 -28.44 17.99
CA SER A 222 -4.85 -28.46 19.21
C SER A 222 -3.54 -27.69 19.02
N TYR A 223 -2.87 -27.90 17.88
CA TYR A 223 -1.64 -27.19 17.52
C TYR A 223 -1.91 -25.69 17.33
N TYR A 224 -2.96 -25.35 16.57
CA TYR A 224 -3.42 -23.97 16.40
C TYR A 224 -3.68 -23.29 17.74
N THR A 225 -4.47 -23.91 18.62
CA THR A 225 -4.83 -23.36 19.94
C THR A 225 -3.61 -23.12 20.81
N ARG A 226 -2.67 -24.07 20.83
CA ARG A 226 -1.42 -23.94 21.59
C ARG A 226 -0.57 -22.78 21.08
N LEU A 227 -0.43 -22.64 19.76
CA LEU A 227 0.38 -21.59 19.18
C LEU A 227 -0.29 -20.21 19.33
N PHE A 228 -1.61 -20.13 19.15
CA PHE A 228 -2.40 -18.93 19.40
C PHE A 228 -2.22 -18.44 20.84
N LYS A 229 -2.36 -19.35 21.83
CA LYS A 229 -2.12 -19.02 23.24
C LYS A 229 -0.69 -18.58 23.52
N LYS A 230 0.29 -19.20 22.87
CA LYS A 230 1.70 -18.82 23.03
C LYS A 230 1.96 -17.40 22.52
N ILE A 231 1.36 -17.00 21.39
CA ILE A 231 1.63 -15.69 20.76
C ILE A 231 0.76 -14.57 21.35
N PHE A 232 -0.51 -14.84 21.63
CA PHE A 232 -1.48 -13.81 22.06
C PHE A 232 -1.89 -13.92 23.54
N GLY A 233 -1.31 -14.85 24.31
CA GLY A 233 -1.53 -14.99 25.75
C GLY A 233 -2.83 -15.69 26.16
N MET A 234 -3.79 -15.90 25.24
CA MET A 234 -5.09 -16.50 25.53
C MET A 234 -5.51 -17.50 24.45
N THR A 235 -6.51 -18.35 24.73
CA THR A 235 -6.99 -19.33 23.74
C THR A 235 -7.86 -18.65 22.67
N PRO A 236 -7.98 -19.22 21.45
CA PRO A 236 -8.89 -18.70 20.42
C PRO A 236 -10.34 -18.60 20.90
N LYS A 237 -10.77 -19.56 21.73
CA LYS A 237 -12.10 -19.55 22.35
C LYS A 237 -12.29 -18.34 23.25
N LYS A 238 -11.33 -18.09 24.15
CA LYS A 238 -11.41 -16.94 25.06
C LYS A 238 -11.30 -15.61 24.32
N PHE A 239 -10.47 -15.55 23.27
CA PHE A 239 -10.35 -14.38 22.41
C PHE A 239 -11.67 -14.03 21.71
N ARG A 240 -12.37 -15.05 21.18
CA ARG A 240 -13.72 -14.90 20.59
C ARG A 240 -14.74 -14.39 21.62
N GLU A 241 -14.77 -14.96 22.82
CA GLU A 241 -15.70 -14.55 23.88
C GLU A 241 -15.53 -13.07 24.26
N LEU A 242 -14.30 -12.60 24.45
CA LEU A 242 -14.01 -11.20 24.82
C LEU A 242 -14.44 -10.20 23.73
N ALA A 243 -14.23 -10.55 22.45
CA ALA A 243 -14.63 -9.68 21.35
C ALA A 243 -16.17 -9.55 21.24
N TYR A 244 -16.92 -10.59 21.61
CA TYR A 244 -18.37 -10.50 21.74
C TYR A 244 -18.78 -9.62 22.92
N GLU A 245 -18.13 -9.72 24.07
CA GLU A 245 -18.39 -8.88 25.25
C GLU A 245 -18.17 -7.37 24.94
N GLU A 246 -17.09 -7.02 24.23
CA GLU A 246 -16.83 -5.63 23.80
C GLU A 246 -17.84 -5.13 22.76
N SER A 247 -18.23 -5.98 21.80
CA SER A 247 -19.25 -5.64 20.78
C SER A 247 -20.65 -5.49 21.39
N PHE A 248 -20.94 -6.23 22.46
CA PHE A 248 -22.23 -6.20 23.16
C PHE A 248 -22.36 -4.98 24.08
N TRP A 249 -21.26 -4.47 24.65
CA TRP A 249 -21.24 -3.24 25.47
C TRP A 249 -21.17 -1.95 24.64
N SER A 250 -20.71 -2.03 23.38
CA SER A 250 -20.57 -0.88 22.47
C SER A 250 -21.80 -0.61 21.59
N ALA A 251 -22.85 -1.43 21.70
CA ALA A 251 -24.11 -1.19 21.00
C ALA A 251 -24.95 -0.14 21.78
N PRO A 252 -25.45 0.94 21.13
CA PRO A 252 -26.36 1.86 21.80
C PRO A 252 -27.60 1.08 22.23
N ALA A 253 -27.98 1.21 23.51
CA ALA A 253 -29.19 0.64 24.07
C ALA A 253 -30.42 1.18 23.30
N ALA A 254 -30.81 0.49 22.23
CA ALA A 254 -31.98 0.81 21.45
C ALA A 254 -33.15 -0.04 21.92
N GLY A 255 -34.18 0.65 22.43
CA GLY A 255 -35.55 0.15 22.45
C GLY A 255 -36.01 -0.45 23.76
N GLY A 256 -36.28 0.41 24.74
CA GLY A 256 -37.32 0.12 25.73
C GLY A 256 -38.61 -0.23 24.99
N ARG A 257 -39.20 -1.37 25.35
CA ARG A 257 -40.47 -1.86 24.81
C ARG A 257 -41.58 -0.89 25.19
N GLU A 258 -42.08 -0.13 24.23
CA GLU A 258 -43.49 0.25 24.21
C GLU A 258 -44.30 -1.01 23.89
N THR A 259 -44.94 -1.58 24.91
CA THR A 259 -46.09 -2.45 24.71
C THR A 259 -47.32 -1.70 25.18
N ALA A 260 -48.03 -1.11 24.22
CA ALA A 260 -49.45 -0.84 24.38
C ALA A 260 -50.21 -2.17 24.31
N LYS A 261 -50.98 -2.49 25.36
CA LYS A 261 -52.21 -3.29 25.28
C LYS A 261 -53.17 -2.83 26.38
N GLU A 262 -54.18 -2.08 25.96
CA GLU A 262 -55.51 -2.06 26.57
C GLU A 262 -56.22 -3.43 26.37
N PHE A 263 -57.40 -3.57 27.00
CA PHE A 263 -58.30 -4.72 27.11
C PHE A 263 -57.85 -5.71 28.21
N HIS A 264 -58.43 -5.77 29.41
CA HIS A 264 -59.82 -5.62 29.86
C HIS A 264 -59.89 -5.22 31.34
#